data_AF-A0A920Q6G4-F1
#
_entry.id   AF-A0A920Q6G4-F1
#
_cell.length_a   1.000
_cell.length_b   1.000
_cell.length_c   1.000
_cell.angle_alpha   90.00
_cell.angle_beta   90.00
_cell.angle_gamma   90.00
#
_symmetry.space_group_name_H-M   'P 1'
#
loop_
_entity.id
_entity.type
_entity.pdbx_description
1 polymer ?
#
loop_
_entity_poly.entity_id
_entity_poly.type
_entity_poly.pdbx_seq_one_letter_code
_entity_poly.pdbx_strand_id
1 'polypeptide(L)'
;MTVARAAVASGGGEVPGPAGSGAKLRSVAAFKARAYLGKDLTGAAGMLTSADGHLEFLTAPSMSIRGGTDEVQRNIVGERVLGLPGEPRVDKDAAYVDLKKSR
;
A
#
# COMPACT_ATOMS: atom_id res chain seq x y z
N MET A 1 10.90 -14.45 -0.39
CA MET A 1 10.93 -14.85 -1.82
C MET A 1 10.46 -13.74 -2.77
N THR A 2 9.32 -13.07 -2.54
CA THR A 2 8.76 -12.07 -3.50
C THR A 2 9.50 -10.73 -3.56
N VAL A 3 9.95 -10.19 -2.42
CA VAL A 3 10.73 -8.93 -2.36
C VAL A 3 12.08 -9.08 -3.07
N ALA A 4 12.76 -10.21 -2.85
CA ALA A 4 14.05 -10.50 -3.47
C ALA A 4 13.95 -10.60 -5.01
N ARG A 5 12.87 -11.18 -5.56
CA ARG A 5 12.66 -11.23 -7.02
C ARG A 5 12.37 -9.87 -7.64
N ALA A 6 11.59 -9.02 -6.96
CA ALA A 6 11.35 -7.65 -7.42
C ALA A 6 12.64 -6.81 -7.41
N ALA A 7 13.49 -6.99 -6.38
CA ALA A 7 14.79 -6.33 -6.28
C ALA A 7 15.80 -6.82 -7.34
N VAL A 8 15.80 -8.11 -7.65
CA VAL A 8 16.63 -8.70 -8.72
C VAL A 8 16.20 -8.20 -10.10
N ALA A 9 14.89 -8.08 -10.36
CA ALA A 9 14.38 -7.52 -11.62
C ALA A 9 14.84 -6.06 -11.82
N SER A 10 14.83 -5.24 -10.76
CA SER A 10 15.32 -3.85 -10.84
C SER A 10 16.82 -3.72 -11.11
N GLY A 11 17.63 -4.76 -10.82
CA GLY A 11 19.06 -4.76 -11.12
C GLY A 11 19.42 -5.12 -12.57
N GLY A 12 18.49 -5.74 -13.32
CA GLY A 12 18.71 -6.25 -14.68
C GLY A 12 18.16 -5.36 -15.80
N GLY A 13 17.65 -4.17 -15.49
CA GLY A 13 16.97 -3.31 -16.48
C GLY A 13 15.56 -3.78 -16.86
N GLU A 14 15.08 -4.87 -16.27
CA GLU A 14 13.73 -5.38 -16.45
C GLU A 14 12.78 -4.59 -15.54
N VAL A 15 11.73 -4.00 -16.12
CA VAL A 15 10.76 -3.21 -15.36
C VAL A 15 10.15 -4.11 -14.28
N PRO A 16 10.27 -3.77 -12.98
CA PRO A 16 9.74 -4.61 -11.91
C PRO A 16 8.25 -4.90 -12.11
N GLY A 17 7.92 -6.18 -12.28
CA GLY A 17 6.56 -6.64 -12.51
C GLY A 17 5.62 -6.40 -11.31
N PRO A 18 4.31 -6.65 -11.48
CA PRO A 18 3.27 -6.34 -10.48
C PRO A 18 3.40 -7.13 -9.16
N ALA A 19 4.29 -8.13 -9.09
CA ALA A 19 4.55 -8.93 -7.90
C ALA A 19 5.00 -8.10 -6.69
N GLY A 20 5.64 -6.94 -6.92
CA GLY A 20 6.01 -5.99 -5.86
C GLY A 20 4.80 -5.48 -5.06
N SER A 21 3.63 -5.36 -5.70
CA SER A 21 2.41 -4.87 -5.05
C SER A 21 1.92 -5.79 -3.94
N GLY A 22 1.92 -7.11 -4.18
CA GLY A 22 1.54 -8.09 -3.16
C GLY A 22 2.56 -8.18 -2.00
N ALA A 23 3.84 -7.94 -2.27
CA ALA A 23 4.85 -7.86 -1.22
C ALA A 23 4.63 -6.63 -0.33
N LYS A 24 4.37 -5.47 -0.94
CA LYS A 24 4.08 -4.23 -0.22
C LYS A 24 2.86 -4.39 0.69
N LEU A 25 1.73 -4.85 0.16
CA LEU A 25 0.49 -5.01 0.94
C LEU A 25 0.71 -5.87 2.20
N ARG A 26 1.44 -6.98 2.07
CA ARG A 26 1.78 -7.84 3.20
C ARG A 26 2.68 -7.14 4.22
N SER A 27 3.71 -6.43 3.76
CA SER A 27 4.61 -5.69 4.65
C SER A 27 3.89 -4.55 5.39
N VAL A 28 3.00 -3.82 4.71
CA VAL A 28 2.19 -2.76 5.31
C VAL A 28 1.23 -3.33 6.36
N ALA A 29 0.54 -4.44 6.04
CA ALA A 29 -0.35 -5.10 6.98
C ALA A 29 0.40 -5.58 8.25
N ALA A 30 1.57 -6.21 8.08
CA ALA A 30 2.39 -6.65 9.20
C ALA A 30 2.90 -5.48 10.05
N PHE A 31 3.34 -4.39 9.42
CA PHE A 31 3.79 -3.19 10.14
C PHE A 31 2.67 -2.58 10.98
N LYS A 32 1.47 -2.41 10.39
CA LYS A 32 0.30 -1.88 11.10
C LYS A 32 -0.11 -2.78 12.26
N ALA A 33 -0.19 -4.09 12.04
CA ALA A 33 -0.53 -5.05 13.08
C ALA A 33 0.43 -4.97 14.26
N ARG A 34 1.75 -4.92 14.01
CA ARG A 34 2.77 -4.77 15.07
C ARG A 34 2.61 -3.45 15.83
N ALA A 35 2.47 -2.35 15.09
CA ALA A 35 2.40 -1.01 15.66
C ALA A 35 1.14 -0.80 16.52
N TYR A 36 0.00 -1.29 16.07
CA TYR A 36 -1.27 -1.21 16.81
C TYR A 36 -1.28 -2.14 18.02
N LEU A 37 -0.83 -3.39 17.86
CA LEU A 37 -0.71 -4.33 18.98
C LEU A 37 0.13 -3.76 20.12
N GLY A 38 1.25 -3.09 19.80
CA GLY A 38 2.09 -2.43 20.80
C GLY A 38 1.32 -1.40 21.62
N LYS A 39 0.44 -0.61 20.99
CA LYS A 39 -0.41 0.35 21.72
C LYS A 39 -1.56 -0.30 22.47
N ASP A 40 -2.20 -1.31 21.89
CA ASP A 40 -3.27 -2.06 22.55
C ASP A 40 -2.79 -2.69 23.86
N LEU A 41 -1.59 -3.27 23.88
CA LEU A 41 -1.00 -3.86 25.09
C LEU A 41 -0.74 -2.84 26.21
N THR A 42 -0.42 -1.60 25.87
CA THR A 42 -0.18 -0.52 26.83
C THR A 42 -1.44 0.25 27.23
N GLY A 43 -2.55 0.02 26.52
CA GLY A 43 -3.82 0.70 26.70
C GLY A 43 -3.72 2.23 26.58
N ALA A 44 -4.70 2.92 27.16
CA ALA A 44 -4.81 4.38 27.09
C ALA A 44 -3.59 5.11 27.68
N ALA A 45 -2.96 4.56 28.73
CA ALA A 45 -1.77 5.14 29.33
C ALA A 45 -0.59 5.19 28.34
N GLY A 46 -0.48 4.18 27.46
CA GLY A 46 0.54 4.14 26.40
C GLY A 46 0.40 5.20 25.31
N MET A 47 -0.73 5.90 25.24
CA MET A 47 -0.94 7.03 24.32
C MET A 47 -0.29 8.32 24.81
N LEU A 48 0.00 8.42 26.11
CA LEU A 48 0.58 9.61 26.72
C LEU A 48 2.12 9.64 26.65
N THR A 49 2.73 8.54 26.21
CA THR A 49 4.18 8.38 26.24
C THR A 49 4.75 8.32 24.83
N SER A 50 5.89 9.00 24.64
CA SER A 50 6.74 8.87 23.44
C SER A 50 7.66 7.64 23.52
N ALA A 51 7.30 6.63 24.31
CA ALA A 51 8.08 5.42 24.51
C ALA A 51 8.13 4.56 23.23
N ASP A 52 8.86 3.44 23.30
CA ASP A 52 9.08 2.52 22.19
C ASP A 52 7.77 2.15 21.45
N GLY A 53 7.82 2.18 20.12
CA GLY A 53 6.66 1.90 19.26
C GLY A 53 5.71 3.08 19.03
N HIS A 54 5.90 4.23 19.69
CA HIS A 54 5.03 5.40 19.49
C HIS A 54 5.17 5.98 18.08
N LEU A 55 6.40 6.10 17.56
CA LEU A 55 6.61 6.60 16.20
C LEU A 55 6.06 5.63 15.16
N GLU A 56 6.21 4.33 15.35
CA GLU A 56 5.64 3.34 14.43
C GLU A 56 4.11 3.35 14.45
N PHE A 57 3.49 3.52 15.62
CA PHE A 57 2.05 3.70 15.74
C PHE A 57 1.56 4.91 14.92
N LEU A 58 2.21 6.06 15.06
CA LEU A 58 1.88 7.26 14.30
C LEU A 58 2.16 7.11 12.81
N THR A 59 3.20 6.33 12.45
CA THR A 59 3.58 6.10 11.05
C THR A 59 2.69 5.08 10.36
N ALA A 60 2.14 4.11 11.09
CA ALA A 60 1.41 2.96 10.55
C ALA A 60 0.29 3.32 9.55
N PRO A 61 -0.57 4.33 9.78
CA PRO A 61 -1.57 4.74 8.80
C PRO A 61 -0.97 5.20 7.47
N SER A 62 0.13 5.97 7.51
CA SER A 62 0.77 6.56 6.32
C SER A 62 1.29 5.51 5.33
N MET A 63 1.61 4.31 5.83
CA MET A 63 2.13 3.20 5.02
C MET A 63 1.10 2.69 4.00
N SER A 64 -0.19 2.92 4.27
CA SER A 64 -1.29 2.50 3.37
C SER A 64 -1.48 3.46 2.18
N ILE A 65 -0.73 4.57 2.14
CA ILE A 65 -0.85 5.63 1.11
C ILE A 65 0.45 5.75 0.31
N ARG A 66 1.59 5.73 1.01
CA ARG A 66 2.91 5.98 0.43
C ARG A 66 3.26 4.93 -0.63
N GLY A 67 3.63 5.40 -1.83
CA GLY A 67 4.02 4.53 -2.95
C GLY A 67 2.85 3.74 -3.55
N GLY A 68 1.67 4.36 -3.62
CA GLY A 68 0.41 3.77 -4.07
C GLY A 68 -0.49 3.37 -2.90
N THR A 69 -1.78 3.69 -2.94
CA THR A 69 -2.66 3.29 -1.83
C THR A 69 -2.84 1.77 -1.80
N ASP A 70 -3.27 1.22 -0.66
CA ASP A 70 -3.55 -0.22 -0.59
C ASP A 70 -4.60 -0.66 -1.64
N GLU A 71 -5.57 0.20 -1.96
CA GLU A 71 -6.56 0.00 -3.02
C GLU A 71 -5.88 -0.11 -4.40
N VAL A 72 -5.03 0.85 -4.75
CA VAL A 72 -4.28 0.82 -6.03
C VAL A 72 -3.43 -0.44 -6.13
N GLN A 73 -2.77 -0.84 -5.04
CA GLN A 73 -1.96 -2.05 -5.02
C GLN A 73 -2.81 -3.32 -5.18
N ARG A 74 -4.01 -3.37 -4.58
CA ARG A 74 -4.97 -4.46 -4.78
C ARG A 74 -5.48 -4.51 -6.22
N ASN A 75 -5.76 -3.36 -6.84
CA ASN A 75 -6.15 -3.28 -8.24
C ASN A 75 -5.05 -3.80 -9.16
N ILE A 76 -3.78 -3.42 -8.93
CA ILE A 76 -2.64 -3.96 -9.68
C ILE A 76 -2.57 -5.49 -9.56
N VAL A 77 -2.78 -6.05 -8.36
CA VAL A 77 -2.80 -7.50 -8.16
C VAL A 77 -4.00 -8.12 -8.90
N GLY A 78 -5.19 -7.55 -8.77
CA GLY A 78 -6.40 -8.02 -9.44
C GLY A 78 -6.24 -8.06 -10.96
N GLU A 79 -5.88 -6.94 -11.58
CA GLU A 79 -5.80 -6.81 -13.03
C GLU A 79 -4.58 -7.50 -13.63
N ARG A 80 -3.39 -7.27 -13.06
CA ARG A 80 -2.12 -7.69 -13.71
C ARG A 80 -1.57 -9.01 -13.22
N VAL A 81 -2.02 -9.51 -12.07
CA VAL A 81 -1.61 -10.83 -11.56
C VAL A 81 -2.74 -11.84 -11.72
N LEU A 82 -3.98 -11.47 -11.38
CA LEU A 82 -5.13 -12.37 -11.40
C LEU A 82 -5.96 -12.29 -12.69
N GLY A 83 -5.74 -11.29 -13.55
CA GLY A 83 -6.49 -11.12 -14.81
C GLY A 83 -7.95 -10.70 -14.61
N LEU A 84 -8.29 -10.13 -13.45
CA LEU A 84 -9.65 -9.66 -13.16
C LEU A 84 -9.98 -8.42 -13.99
N PRO A 85 -11.27 -8.18 -14.31
CA PRO A 85 -11.70 -6.94 -14.92
C PRO A 85 -11.30 -5.73 -14.05
N GLY A 86 -10.78 -4.68 -14.68
CA GLY A 86 -10.47 -3.45 -13.98
C GLY A 86 -11.72 -2.73 -13.48
N GLU A 87 -11.55 -1.89 -12.46
CA GLU A 87 -12.65 -1.10 -11.92
C GLU A 87 -13.26 -0.19 -13.01
N PRO A 88 -14.59 0.01 -13.02
CA PRO A 88 -15.24 0.92 -13.96
C PRO A 88 -14.66 2.33 -13.82
N ARG A 89 -14.16 2.86 -14.94
CA ARG A 89 -13.54 4.18 -15.02
C ARG A 89 -14.26 5.03 -16.05
N VAL A 90 -14.80 6.15 -15.61
CA VAL A 90 -15.48 7.13 -16.47
C VAL A 90 -14.52 8.10 -17.16
N ASP A 91 -13.25 8.09 -16.73
CA ASP A 91 -12.20 9.01 -17.12
C ASP A 91 -11.16 8.41 -18.07
N LYS A 92 -11.13 7.08 -18.20
CA LYS A 92 -10.05 6.34 -18.88
C LYS A 92 -9.83 6.76 -20.33
N ASP A 93 -10.92 7.06 -21.05
CA ASP A 93 -10.92 7.30 -22.49
C ASP A 93 -11.20 8.78 -22.85
N ALA A 94 -11.20 9.68 -21.85
CA ALA A 94 -11.45 11.10 -22.04
C ALA A 94 -10.25 11.93 -21.58
N ALA A 95 -9.94 13.02 -22.30
CA ALA A 95 -8.94 13.96 -21.83
C ALA A 95 -9.42 14.67 -20.56
N TYR A 96 -8.49 15.11 -19.71
CA TYR A 96 -8.83 15.76 -18.44
C TYR A 96 -9.79 16.96 -18.61
N VAL A 97 -9.65 17.71 -19.70
CA VAL A 97 -10.50 18.87 -20.01
C VAL A 97 -11.95 18.50 -20.31
N ASP A 98 -12.19 17.27 -20.78
CA ASP A 98 -13.49 16.74 -21.17
C ASP A 98 -14.19 16.00 -20.02
N LEU A 99 -13.51 15.84 -18.87
CA LEU A 99 -14.09 15.19 -17.70
C LEU A 99 -15.20 16.05 -17.09
N LYS A 100 -16.30 15.39 -16.70
CA LYS A 100 -17.40 16.02 -15.97
C LYS A 100 -16.88 16.55 -14.63
N LYS A 101 -16.74 17.87 -14.51
CA LYS A 101 -16.31 18.54 -13.28
C LYS A 101 -17.38 18.36 -12.19
N SER A 102 -16.98 18.00 -10.97
CA SER A 102 -17.93 18.02 -9.86
C SER A 102 -18.34 19.48 -9.61
N ARG A 103 -19.65 19.69 -9.42
CA ARG A 103 -20.23 21.01 -9.15
C ARG A 103 -19.81 21.54 -7.79
#